data_AF-A0A7W9T3T7-F1
#
_entry.id   AF-A0A7W9T3T7-F1
#
_cell.length_a   1.000
_cell.length_b   1.000
_cell.length_c   1.000
_cell.angle_alpha   90.00
_cell.angle_beta   90.00
_cell.angle_gamma   90.00
#
_symmetry.space_group_name_H-M   'P 1'
#
loop_
_entity.id
_entity.type
_entity.pdbx_description
1 polymer ?
#
loop_
_entity_poly.entity_id
_entity_poly.type
_entity_poly.pdbx_seq_one_letter_code
_entity_poly.pdbx_strand_id
1 'polypeptide(L)'
;MHTIPQTSLPTGAHGFTAVNLDSMTATQVAGTLPGRGPQPRPRLLIDCGTLQCLRTLGVSYVVSELLVLRKAGADVWLHNVGPVLARCLHLLQLSRLFPTAGTGV
;
A
#
# COMPACT_ATOMS: atom_id res chain seq x y z
N MET A 1 29.09 -14.45 -3.51
CA MET A 1 28.39 -13.15 -3.60
C MET A 1 26.99 -13.43 -4.15
N HIS A 2 25.98 -13.44 -3.28
CA HIS A 2 24.60 -13.73 -3.69
C HIS A 2 23.91 -12.42 -4.11
N THR A 3 23.69 -12.25 -5.40
CA THR A 3 22.87 -11.17 -5.97
C THR A 3 21.43 -11.41 -5.56
N ILE A 4 20.88 -10.52 -4.75
CA ILE A 4 19.47 -10.47 -4.41
C ILE A 4 18.74 -9.98 -5.67
N PRO A 5 17.77 -10.72 -6.23
CA PRO A 5 16.99 -10.21 -7.36
C PRO A 5 16.18 -9.00 -6.88
N GLN A 6 16.54 -7.82 -7.37
CA GLN A 6 15.71 -6.63 -7.22
C GLN A 6 14.45 -6.87 -8.05
N THR A 7 13.37 -7.28 -7.40
CA THR A 7 12.02 -7.23 -7.99
C THR A 7 11.69 -5.76 -8.21
N SER A 8 12.01 -5.27 -9.41
CA SER A 8 11.64 -3.96 -9.89
C SER A 8 10.13 -3.85 -9.81
N LEU A 9 9.63 -3.00 -8.90
CA LEU A 9 8.21 -2.72 -8.83
C LEU A 9 7.80 -2.12 -10.19
N PRO A 10 6.72 -2.62 -10.83
CA PRO A 10 6.24 -2.08 -12.07
C PRO A 10 5.85 -0.62 -11.83
N THR A 11 6.65 0.30 -12.36
CA THR A 11 6.36 1.72 -12.35
C THR A 11 5.28 1.92 -13.41
N GLY A 12 4.02 1.98 -12.98
CA GLY A 12 2.91 2.29 -13.88
C GLY A 12 3.10 3.70 -14.45
N ALA A 13 2.70 3.90 -15.70
CA ALA A 13 2.79 5.16 -16.46
C ALA A 13 2.09 6.39 -15.83
N HIS A 14 1.55 6.26 -14.61
CA HIS A 14 0.82 7.29 -13.86
C HIS A 14 1.53 7.75 -12.57
N GLY A 15 2.82 7.42 -12.39
CA GLY A 15 3.59 7.84 -11.22
C GLY A 15 3.18 7.11 -9.93
N PHE A 16 2.49 5.98 -10.06
CA PHE A 16 2.16 5.07 -8.97
C PHE A 16 2.99 3.80 -9.10
N THR A 17 3.50 3.34 -7.97
CA THR A 17 4.16 2.05 -7.83
C THR A 17 3.15 1.05 -7.28
N ALA A 18 2.82 0.02 -8.05
CA ALA A 18 1.89 -1.01 -7.59
C ALA A 18 2.57 -1.90 -6.53
N VAL A 19 1.92 -2.09 -5.39
CA VAL A 19 2.43 -2.89 -4.26
C VAL A 19 1.47 -4.02 -3.96
N ASN A 20 2.00 -5.24 -3.94
CA ASN A 20 1.27 -6.43 -3.54
C ASN A 20 1.69 -6.86 -2.12
N LEU A 21 0.79 -6.62 -1.15
CA LEU A 21 1.00 -6.98 0.26
C LEU A 21 0.94 -8.49 0.54
N ASP A 22 0.49 -9.31 -0.42
CA ASP A 22 0.52 -10.77 -0.27
C ASP A 22 1.93 -11.34 -0.51
N SER A 23 2.72 -10.67 -1.34
CA SER A 23 4.08 -11.12 -1.73
C SER A 23 5.20 -10.41 -0.98
N MET A 24 4.94 -9.22 -0.45
CA MET A 24 5.93 -8.40 0.24
C MET A 24 5.31 -7.75 1.47
N THR A 25 6.06 -7.73 2.57
CA THR A 25 5.65 -6.97 3.75
C THR A 25 5.85 -5.47 3.52
N ALA A 26 5.03 -4.66 4.17
CA ALA A 26 5.14 -3.22 4.20
C ALA A 26 6.51 -2.75 4.70
N THR A 27 7.17 -3.52 5.56
CA THR A 27 8.53 -3.22 6.02
C THR A 27 9.59 -3.41 4.93
N GLN A 28 9.45 -4.44 4.08
CA GLN A 28 10.33 -4.64 2.93
C GLN A 28 10.15 -3.51 1.91
N VAL A 29 8.90 -3.15 1.62
CA VAL A 29 8.59 -2.01 0.73
C VAL A 29 9.08 -0.70 1.35
N ALA A 30 8.88 -0.48 2.66
CA ALA A 30 9.37 0.70 3.35
C ALA A 30 10.90 0.86 3.26
N GLY A 31 11.63 -0.25 3.28
CA GLY A 31 13.09 -0.27 3.14
C GLY A 31 13.59 0.09 1.73
N THR A 32 12.73 0.01 0.71
CA THR A 32 13.08 0.39 -0.67
C THR A 32 12.63 1.81 -1.03
N LEU A 33 11.86 2.47 -0.16
CA LEU A 33 11.43 3.84 -0.41
C LEU A 33 12.64 4.79 -0.34
N PRO A 34 12.74 5.76 -1.27
CA PRO A 34 13.73 6.81 -1.15
C PRO A 34 13.54 7.50 0.21
N GLY A 35 14.65 7.69 0.94
CA GLY A 35 14.62 8.22 2.29
C GLY A 35 13.91 9.58 2.37
N ARG A 36 13.68 10.03 3.61
CA ARG A 36 12.90 11.25 3.97
C ARG A 36 13.59 12.57 3.59
N GLY A 37 14.15 12.66 2.39
CA GLY A 37 14.69 13.87 1.79
C GLY A 37 13.61 14.70 1.10
N PRO A 38 13.98 15.83 0.47
CA PRO A 38 13.05 16.74 -0.21
C PRO A 38 12.41 16.17 -1.49
N GLN A 39 12.57 14.87 -1.76
CA GLN A 39 11.95 14.22 -2.90
C GLN A 39 10.44 14.08 -2.73
N PRO A 40 9.68 14.10 -3.85
CA PRO A 40 8.25 13.85 -3.81
C PRO A 40 7.97 12.48 -3.17
N ARG A 41 6.95 12.43 -2.32
CA ARG A 41 6.58 11.20 -1.63
C ARG A 41 6.25 10.11 -2.66
N PRO A 42 6.83 8.91 -2.52
CA PRO A 42 6.50 7.79 -3.40
C PRO A 42 5.02 7.46 -3.27
N ARG A 43 4.32 7.43 -4.41
CA ARG A 43 2.90 7.08 -4.47
C ARG A 43 2.76 5.60 -4.69
N LEU A 44 2.16 4.91 -3.72
CA LEU A 44 1.94 3.47 -3.77
C LEU A 44 0.48 3.18 -4.07
N LEU A 45 0.21 2.28 -5.00
CA LEU A 45 -1.14 1.79 -5.29
C LEU A 45 -1.25 0.34 -4.80
N ILE A 46 -2.24 0.08 -3.96
CA ILE A 46 -2.50 -1.27 -3.42
C ILE A 46 -3.86 -1.71 -3.93
N ASP A 47 -3.89 -2.79 -4.71
CA ASP A 47 -5.13 -3.43 -5.12
C ASP A 47 -5.65 -4.31 -3.99
N CYS A 48 -6.73 -3.88 -3.34
CA CYS A 48 -7.37 -4.60 -2.25
C CYS A 48 -8.35 -5.69 -2.71
N GLY A 49 -8.64 -5.79 -4.01
CA GLY A 49 -9.59 -6.76 -4.56
C GLY A 49 -9.05 -8.19 -4.53
N THR A 50 -7.74 -8.36 -4.62
CA THR A 50 -7.07 -9.66 -4.71
C THR A 50 -6.29 -10.06 -3.46
N LEU A 51 -6.25 -9.21 -2.42
CA LEU A 51 -5.44 -9.45 -1.21
C LEU A 51 -5.89 -10.71 -0.46
N GLN A 52 -5.07 -11.76 -0.54
CA GLN A 52 -5.23 -12.98 0.24
C GLN A 52 -4.99 -12.72 1.73
N CYS A 53 -4.03 -11.87 2.08
CA CYS A 53 -3.75 -11.48 3.47
C CYS A 53 -4.96 -10.87 4.17
N LEU A 54 -5.83 -10.16 3.44
CA LEU A 54 -7.09 -9.64 4.01
C LEU A 54 -8.02 -10.79 4.44
N ARG A 55 -8.02 -11.91 3.70
CA ARG A 55 -8.84 -13.09 4.01
C ARG A 55 -8.22 -13.97 5.08
N THR A 56 -6.89 -14.11 5.10
CA THR A 56 -6.18 -15.05 5.99
C THR A 56 -5.75 -14.43 7.32
N LEU A 57 -5.30 -13.17 7.30
CA LEU A 57 -4.78 -12.45 8.48
C LEU A 57 -5.74 -11.36 8.97
N GLY A 58 -6.76 -11.04 8.17
CA GLY A 58 -7.82 -10.11 8.54
C GLY A 58 -7.47 -8.64 8.28
N VAL A 59 -8.44 -7.79 8.63
CA VAL A 59 -8.41 -6.36 8.30
C VAL A 59 -7.36 -5.59 9.11
N SER A 60 -7.18 -5.94 10.38
CA SER A 60 -6.21 -5.27 11.26
C SER A 60 -4.78 -5.43 10.79
N TYR A 61 -4.43 -6.58 10.20
CA TYR A 61 -3.12 -6.81 9.61
C TYR A 61 -2.88 -5.85 8.44
N VAL A 62 -3.82 -5.81 7.49
CA VAL A 62 -3.74 -4.90 6.33
C VAL A 62 -3.65 -3.45 6.77
N VAL A 63 -4.47 -3.01 7.74
CA VAL A 63 -4.41 -1.65 8.28
C VAL A 63 -3.03 -1.34 8.88
N SER A 64 -2.41 -2.29 9.59
CA SER A 64 -1.07 -2.13 10.16
C SER A 64 -0.01 -1.94 9.08
N GLU A 65 -0.05 -2.75 8.02
CA GLU A 65 0.86 -2.64 6.87
C GLU A 65 0.71 -1.29 6.16
N LEU A 66 -0.52 -0.81 5.98
CA LEU A 66 -0.81 0.50 5.40
C LEU A 66 -0.21 1.65 6.24
N LEU A 67 -0.32 1.55 7.57
CA LEU A 67 0.24 2.53 8.49
C LEU A 67 1.78 2.53 8.47
N VAL A 68 2.41 1.36 8.32
CA VAL A 68 3.87 1.24 8.19
C VAL A 68 4.36 1.96 6.93
N LEU A 69 3.72 1.74 5.77
CA LEU A 69 4.06 2.43 4.52
C LEU A 69 3.93 3.94 4.64
N ARG A 70 2.82 4.42 5.22
CA ARG A 70 2.61 5.85 5.48
C ARG A 70 3.64 6.44 6.42
N LYS A 71 4.01 5.72 7.49
CA LYS A 71 5.07 6.15 8.43
C LYS A 71 6.43 6.24 7.75
N ALA A 72 6.69 5.37 6.77
CA ALA A 72 7.89 5.41 5.94
C ALA A 72 7.91 6.57 4.93
N GLY A 73 6.81 7.32 4.80
CA GLY A 73 6.73 8.52 3.98
C GLY A 73 6.09 8.31 2.61
N ALA A 74 5.49 7.14 2.35
CA ALA A 74 4.71 6.90 1.14
C ALA A 74 3.30 7.48 1.23
N ASP A 75 2.80 7.96 0.09
CA ASP A 75 1.38 8.27 -0.10
C ASP A 75 0.70 7.04 -0.67
N VAL A 76 -0.16 6.41 0.13
CA VAL A 76 -0.76 5.12 -0.19
C VAL A 76 -2.19 5.30 -0.68
N TRP A 77 -2.46 4.74 -1.86
CA TRP A 77 -3.76 4.75 -2.52
C TRP A 77 -4.31 3.34 -2.60
N LEU A 78 -5.60 3.19 -2.34
CA LEU A 78 -6.26 1.90 -2.31
C LEU A 78 -7.16 1.73 -3.53
N HIS A 79 -7.06 0.62 -4.23
CA HIS A 79 -7.95 0.26 -5.33
C HIS A 79 -8.79 -0.97 -4.95
N ASN A 80 -9.98 -1.12 -5.52
CA ASN A 80 -10.89 -2.25 -5.25
C ASN A 80 -11.12 -2.55 -3.75
N VAL A 81 -11.35 -1.52 -2.94
CA VAL A 81 -11.55 -1.68 -1.50
C VAL A 81 -12.89 -2.36 -1.22
N GLY A 82 -12.83 -3.57 -0.66
CA GLY A 82 -14.03 -4.30 -0.24
C GLY A 82 -14.75 -3.63 0.94
N PRO A 83 -16.05 -3.92 1.15
CA PRO A 83 -16.90 -3.20 2.11
C PRO A 83 -16.44 -3.36 3.57
N VAL A 84 -15.84 -4.51 3.92
CA VAL A 84 -15.32 -4.76 5.28
C VAL A 84 -14.11 -3.86 5.57
N LEU A 85 -13.15 -3.81 4.65
CA LEU A 85 -11.98 -2.95 4.78
C LEU A 85 -12.38 -1.47 4.76
N ALA A 86 -13.28 -1.06 3.86
CA ALA A 86 -13.81 0.30 3.82
C ALA A 86 -14.48 0.70 5.15
N ARG A 87 -15.31 -0.18 5.73
CA ARG A 87 -15.95 0.05 7.02
C ARG A 87 -14.93 0.17 8.15
N CYS A 88 -13.92 -0.70 8.20
CA CYS A 88 -12.88 -0.62 9.21
C CYS A 88 -12.06 0.68 9.08
N LEU A 89 -11.69 1.08 7.87
CA LEU A 89 -11.00 2.35 7.63
C LEU A 89 -11.87 3.54 8.08
N HIS A 90 -13.18 3.48 7.86
CA HIS A 90 -14.11 4.52 8.29
C HIS A 90 -14.23 4.60 9.82
N LEU A 91 -14.42 3.46 10.49
CA LEU A 91 -14.53 3.39 11.95
C LEU A 91 -13.25 3.85 12.66
N LEU A 92 -12.09 3.55 12.07
CA LEU A 92 -10.78 4.00 12.57
C LEU A 92 -10.41 5.41 12.12
N GLN A 93 -11.29 6.11 11.39
CA GLN A 93 -11.07 7.44 10.82
C GLN A 93 -9.84 7.53 9.88
N LEU A 94 -9.42 6.40 9.32
CA LEU A 94 -8.26 6.28 8.44
C LEU A 94 -8.60 6.54 6.96
N SER A 95 -9.89 6.63 6.60
CA SER A 95 -10.31 6.87 5.21
C SER A 95 -9.70 8.13 4.59
N ARG A 96 -9.42 9.17 5.39
CA ARG A 96 -8.76 10.40 4.90
C ARG A 96 -7.26 10.23 4.67
N LEU A 97 -6.65 9.22 5.28
CA LEU A 97 -5.22 8.95 5.16
C LEU A 97 -4.92 8.02 3.97
N PHE A 98 -5.92 7.25 3.54
CA PHE A 98 -5.83 6.28 2.45
C PHE A 98 -6.91 6.55 1.41
N PRO A 99 -6.64 7.46 0.46
CA PRO A 99 -7.57 7.75 -0.62
C PRO A 99 -7.83 6.50 -1.45
N THR A 100 -9.08 6.31 -1.87
CA THR A 100 -9.41 5.27 -2.83
C THR A 100 -9.16 5.76 -4.24
N ALA A 101 -8.31 5.07 -5.00
CA ALA A 101 -8.18 5.21 -6.44
C ALA A 101 -9.36 4.51 -7.11
N GLY A 102 -10.55 5.10 -7.02
CA GLY A 102 -11.75 4.65 -7.72
C GLY A 102 -12.14 5.70 -8.74
N THR A 103 -12.26 5.29 -10.01
CA THR A 103 -12.83 6.08 -11.10
C THR A 103 -14.14 6.70 -10.62
N GLY A 104 -14.24 8.03 -10.71
CA GLY A 104 -15.46 8.75 -10.38
C GLY A 104 -16.64 8.13 -11.14
N VAL A 105 -17.68 7.78 -10.39
CA VAL A 105 -19.05 7.79 -10.89
C VAL A 105 -19.59 9.20 -10.74
#